data_AF-A0A0M0KZ62-F1
#
_entry.id   AF-A0A0M0KZ62-F1
#
_cell.length_a   1.000
_cell.length_b   1.000
_cell.length_c   1.000
_cell.angle_alpha   90.00
_cell.angle_beta   90.00
_cell.angle_gamma   90.00
#
_symmetry.space_group_name_H-M   'P 1'
#
loop_
_entity.id
_entity.type
_entity.pdbx_description
1 polymer ?
#
loop_
_entity_poly.entity_id
_entity_poly.type
_entity_poly.pdbx_seq_one_letter_code
_entity_poly.pdbx_strand_id
1 'polypeptide(L)'
;MRWITTDVDQYLQAKEYIDCAIVPIVPIEFASSSKTVASGEYVQALAYEMERQYKGRVLLLPAYTYLKNTDLVTKKAELLDWKHYLIEQGLTHVFMLTTEAEWRQFDGELEGSLLWVPSLPFHAMKDEDKRDILQQQAESVSSIFTASW
;
A
#
# COMPACT_ATOMS: atom_id res chain seq x y z
N MET A 1 5.25 -0.80 -11.60
CA MET A 1 4.59 0.04 -12.59
C MET A 1 4.50 1.44 -12.01
N ARG A 2 4.82 2.43 -12.83
CA ARG A 2 4.54 3.83 -12.52
C ARG A 2 3.13 4.13 -13.01
N TRP A 3 2.44 5.07 -12.37
CA TRP A 3 1.12 5.53 -12.84
C TRP A 3 1.26 6.42 -14.08
N ILE A 4 1.63 5.80 -15.20
CA ILE A 4 1.84 6.41 -16.51
C ILE A 4 1.13 5.58 -17.58
N THR A 5 0.74 6.22 -18.67
CA THR A 5 -0.08 5.59 -19.73
C THR A 5 0.50 4.27 -20.22
N THR A 6 1.80 4.21 -20.50
CA THR A 6 2.48 3.00 -20.99
C THR A 6 2.35 1.81 -20.05
N ASP A 7 2.47 2.05 -18.74
CA ASP A 7 2.41 1.00 -17.73
C ASP A 7 0.95 0.55 -17.49
N VAL A 8 -0.01 1.47 -17.58
CA VAL A 8 -1.45 1.15 -17.52
C VAL A 8 -1.89 0.35 -18.75
N ASP A 9 -1.39 0.68 -19.94
CA ASP A 9 -1.68 -0.09 -21.16
C ASP A 9 -1.15 -1.52 -21.06
N GLN A 10 0.06 -1.70 -20.49
CA GLN A 10 0.60 -3.03 -20.19
C GLN A 10 -0.24 -3.78 -19.17
N TYR A 11 -0.74 -3.10 -18.13
CA TYR A 11 -1.68 -3.68 -17.18
C TYR A 11 -2.96 -4.17 -17.88
N LEU A 12 -3.57 -3.35 -18.74
CA LEU A 12 -4.82 -3.71 -19.43
C LEU A 12 -4.64 -4.97 -20.31
N GLN A 13 -3.46 -5.16 -20.90
CA GLN A 13 -3.12 -6.35 -21.68
C GLN A 13 -2.91 -7.60 -20.81
N ALA A 14 -2.45 -7.43 -19.56
CA ALA A 14 -2.17 -8.51 -18.62
C ALA A 14 -3.24 -8.68 -17.54
N LYS A 15 -4.40 -8.01 -17.68
CA LYS A 15 -5.44 -7.89 -16.65
C LYS A 15 -5.92 -9.24 -16.13
N GLU A 16 -5.97 -10.26 -16.98
CA GLU A 16 -6.38 -11.63 -16.62
C GLU A 16 -5.41 -12.35 -15.65
N TYR A 17 -4.16 -11.88 -15.55
CA TYR A 17 -3.14 -12.45 -14.68
C TYR A 17 -2.95 -11.67 -13.37
N ILE A 18 -3.57 -10.49 -13.27
CA ILE A 18 -3.42 -9.58 -12.14
C ILE A 18 -4.70 -9.59 -11.32
N ASP A 19 -4.67 -10.35 -10.23
CA ASP A 19 -5.78 -10.59 -9.31
C ASP A 19 -5.70 -9.74 -8.03
N CYS A 20 -4.59 -9.03 -7.83
CA CYS A 20 -4.26 -8.36 -6.59
C CYS A 20 -3.89 -6.88 -6.79
N ALA A 21 -4.35 -6.02 -5.89
CA ALA A 21 -3.93 -4.62 -5.83
C ALA A 21 -3.44 -4.23 -4.44
N ILE A 22 -2.41 -3.39 -4.42
CA ILE A 22 -1.92 -2.72 -3.20
C ILE A 22 -2.21 -1.22 -3.34
N VAL A 23 -2.93 -0.68 -2.36
CA VAL A 23 -3.20 0.75 -2.20
C VAL A 23 -2.36 1.26 -1.02
N PRO A 24 -1.28 2.03 -1.27
CA PRO A 24 -0.52 2.67 -0.21
C PRO A 24 -1.36 3.77 0.45
N ILE A 25 -1.27 3.90 1.77
CA ILE A 25 -1.98 4.92 2.53
C ILE A 25 -0.97 5.87 3.17
N VAL A 26 -1.01 7.14 2.77
CA VAL A 26 -0.01 8.14 3.18
C VAL A 26 -0.68 9.41 3.70
N PRO A 27 -0.61 9.71 5.00
CA PRO A 27 -1.10 10.98 5.55
C PRO A 27 -0.24 12.17 5.10
N ILE A 28 -0.88 13.33 4.97
CA ILE A 28 -0.24 14.61 4.71
C ILE A 28 -0.30 15.45 5.99
N GLU A 29 0.87 15.81 6.53
CA GLU A 29 1.02 16.67 7.68
C GLU A 29 2.36 17.42 7.65
N PHE A 30 2.35 18.72 7.96
CA PHE A 30 3.57 19.53 8.07
C PHE A 30 3.98 19.85 9.51
N ALA A 31 3.06 19.74 10.48
CA ALA A 31 3.30 20.13 11.87
C ALA A 31 4.32 19.22 12.60
N SER A 32 4.36 17.92 12.26
CA SER A 32 5.34 16.94 12.74
C SER A 32 6.12 16.28 11.58
N SER A 33 6.43 17.10 10.57
CA SER A 33 6.75 16.71 9.19
C SER A 33 7.78 15.58 9.02
N SER A 34 8.85 15.51 9.81
CA SER A 34 9.93 14.55 9.52
C SER A 34 9.49 13.10 9.70
N LYS A 35 8.67 12.79 10.72
CA LYS A 35 8.25 11.42 10.99
C LYS A 35 7.18 10.96 9.99
N THR A 36 6.18 11.80 9.76
CA THR A 36 5.07 11.50 8.84
C THR A 36 5.57 11.33 7.40
N VAL A 37 6.48 12.21 6.96
CA VAL A 37 7.09 12.10 5.62
C VAL A 37 7.96 10.85 5.51
N ALA A 38 8.83 10.57 6.48
CA ALA A 38 9.68 9.37 6.45
C ALA A 38 8.86 8.06 6.45
N SER A 39 7.74 8.02 7.19
CA SER A 39 6.80 6.91 7.16
C SER A 39 6.15 6.75 5.78
N GLY A 40 5.75 7.85 5.15
CA GLY A 40 5.19 7.83 3.79
C GLY A 40 6.18 7.34 2.74
N GLU A 41 7.44 7.78 2.81
CA GLU A 41 8.53 7.27 1.95
C GLU A 41 8.72 5.77 2.11
N TYR A 42 8.74 5.29 3.35
CA TYR A 42 8.88 3.88 3.66
C TYR A 42 7.71 3.04 3.11
N VAL A 43 6.46 3.47 3.36
CA VAL A 43 5.25 2.77 2.85
C VAL A 43 5.28 2.65 1.33
N GLN A 44 5.64 3.74 0.63
CA GLN A 44 5.73 3.70 -0.83
C GLN A 44 6.86 2.79 -1.30
N ALA A 45 8.05 2.90 -0.71
CA ALA A 45 9.19 2.06 -1.08
C ALA A 45 8.90 0.57 -0.87
N LEU A 46 8.21 0.22 0.21
CA LEU A 46 7.76 -1.14 0.48
C LEU A 46 6.71 -1.59 -0.56
N ALA A 47 5.73 -0.76 -0.89
CA ALA A 47 4.73 -1.10 -1.90
C ALA A 47 5.37 -1.38 -3.28
N TYR A 48 6.37 -0.58 -3.67
CA TYR A 48 7.15 -0.80 -4.90
C TYR A 48 7.96 -2.10 -4.86
N GLU A 49 8.55 -2.43 -3.71
CA GLU A 49 9.27 -3.68 -3.51
C GLU A 49 8.33 -4.88 -3.71
N MET A 50 7.14 -4.82 -3.12
CA MET A 50 6.14 -5.89 -3.22
C MET A 50 5.67 -6.10 -4.66
N GLU A 51 5.33 -5.03 -5.36
CA GLU A 51 4.95 -5.12 -6.77
C GLU A 51 6.09 -5.68 -7.65
N ARG A 52 7.35 -5.35 -7.34
CA ARG A 52 8.50 -5.93 -8.05
C ARG A 52 8.63 -7.43 -7.81
N GLN A 53 8.47 -7.89 -6.57
CA GLN A 53 8.57 -9.30 -6.21
C GLN A 53 7.42 -10.14 -6.81
N TYR A 54 6.21 -9.58 -6.85
CA TYR A 54 5.00 -10.24 -7.36
C TYR A 54 4.59 -9.70 -8.74
N LYS A 55 5.59 -9.35 -9.56
CA LYS A 55 5.38 -8.76 -10.88
C LYS A 55 4.48 -9.65 -11.73
N GLY A 56 3.45 -9.03 -12.31
CA GLY A 56 2.48 -9.72 -13.16
C GLY A 56 1.30 -10.34 -12.42
N ARG A 57 1.26 -10.25 -11.08
CA ARG A 57 0.09 -10.63 -10.26
C ARG A 57 -0.43 -9.49 -9.38
N VAL A 58 0.48 -8.61 -8.93
CA VAL A 58 0.14 -7.47 -8.08
C VAL A 58 0.22 -6.18 -8.89
N LEU A 59 -0.82 -5.36 -8.76
CA LEU A 59 -0.87 -3.98 -9.23
C LEU A 59 -0.63 -3.03 -8.07
N LEU A 60 0.36 -2.14 -8.20
CA LEU A 60 0.52 -1.02 -7.28
C LEU A 60 -0.29 0.18 -7.74
N LEU A 61 -1.20 0.64 -6.89
CA LEU A 61 -1.95 1.88 -7.11
C LEU A 61 -1.19 3.10 -6.61
N PRO A 62 -1.50 4.30 -7.14
CA PRO A 62 -1.14 5.55 -6.47
C PRO A 62 -1.61 5.54 -5.02
N ALA A 63 -0.87 6.24 -4.15
CA ALA A 63 -1.22 6.32 -2.76
C ALA A 63 -2.58 7.01 -2.55
N TYR A 64 -3.42 6.43 -1.70
CA TYR A 64 -4.52 7.15 -1.06
C TYR A 64 -3.93 8.11 -0.01
N THR A 65 -4.10 9.41 -0.26
CA THR A 65 -3.57 10.46 0.62
C THR A 65 -4.69 11.25 1.27
N TYR A 66 -4.48 11.65 2.53
CA TYR A 66 -5.46 12.42 3.30
C TYR A 66 -4.76 13.40 4.25
N LEU A 67 -5.44 14.47 4.67
CA LEU A 67 -4.91 15.36 5.71
C LEU A 67 -4.97 14.67 7.08
N LYS A 68 -3.88 14.68 7.84
CA LYS A 68 -3.77 13.95 9.11
C LYS A 68 -4.91 14.26 10.09
N ASN A 69 -5.36 15.51 10.12
CA ASN A 69 -6.43 15.99 11.00
C ASN A 69 -7.86 15.78 10.47
N THR A 70 -8.04 15.21 9.28
CA THR A 70 -9.38 14.84 8.81
C THR A 70 -10.00 13.80 9.75
N ASP A 71 -11.31 13.84 9.92
CA ASP A 71 -12.03 12.80 10.65
C ASP A 71 -11.75 11.41 10.07
N LEU A 72 -11.58 10.45 10.97
CA LEU A 72 -11.16 9.11 10.61
C LEU A 72 -12.29 8.30 9.94
N VAL A 73 -13.55 8.60 10.26
CA VAL A 73 -14.72 7.97 9.61
C VAL A 73 -14.79 8.38 8.14
N THR A 74 -14.56 9.66 7.84
CA THR A 74 -14.53 10.21 6.48
C THR A 74 -13.42 9.56 5.66
N LYS A 75 -12.20 9.47 6.20
CA LYS A 75 -11.08 8.80 5.53
C LYS A 75 -11.39 7.35 5.21
N LYS A 76 -11.99 6.63 6.17
CA LYS A 76 -12.37 5.22 5.99
C LYS A 76 -13.43 5.04 4.91
N ALA A 77 -14.45 5.90 4.88
CA ALA A 77 -15.50 5.83 3.87
C ALA A 77 -14.94 5.94 2.44
N GLU A 78 -14.08 6.93 2.21
CA GLU A 78 -13.39 7.09 0.91
C GLU A 78 -12.52 5.86 0.56
N LEU A 79 -11.80 5.32 1.54
CA LEU A 79 -10.94 4.15 1.33
C LEU A 79 -11.76 2.88 0.99
N LEU A 80 -12.97 2.75 1.57
CA LEU A 80 -13.90 1.69 1.20
C LEU A 80 -14.41 1.84 -0.24
N ASP A 81 -14.70 3.06 -0.68
CA ASP A 81 -15.09 3.31 -2.07
C ASP A 81 -13.99 2.89 -3.06
N TRP A 82 -12.72 3.15 -2.71
CA TRP A 82 -11.58 2.66 -3.49
C TRP A 82 -11.56 1.13 -3.55
N LYS A 83 -11.78 0.46 -2.42
CA LYS A 83 -11.81 -1.01 -2.36
C LYS A 83 -12.93 -1.57 -3.24
N HIS A 84 -14.14 -1.06 -3.10
CA HIS A 84 -15.29 -1.51 -3.88
C HIS A 84 -15.06 -1.32 -5.36
N TYR A 85 -14.58 -0.13 -5.78
CA TYR A 85 -14.26 0.13 -7.17
C TYR A 85 -13.25 -0.88 -7.73
N LEU A 86 -12.16 -1.16 -7.01
CA LEU A 86 -11.13 -2.09 -7.46
C LEU A 86 -11.66 -3.53 -7.59
N ILE A 87 -12.50 -3.96 -6.66
CA ILE A 87 -13.17 -5.27 -6.72
C ILE A 87 -14.11 -5.34 -7.93
N GLU A 88 -14.92 -4.30 -8.17
CA GLU A 88 -15.79 -4.20 -9.34
C GLU A 88 -15.01 -4.22 -10.66
N GLN A 89 -13.76 -3.73 -10.66
CA GLN A 89 -12.86 -3.80 -11.82
C GLN A 89 -12.22 -5.19 -12.02
N GLY A 90 -12.49 -6.17 -11.15
CA GLY A 90 -12.05 -7.56 -11.29
C GLY A 90 -10.81 -7.93 -10.47
N LEU A 91 -10.38 -7.08 -9.53
CA LEU A 91 -9.32 -7.44 -8.59
C LEU A 91 -9.92 -8.23 -7.43
N THR A 92 -9.58 -9.51 -7.35
CA THR A 92 -10.05 -10.42 -6.29
C THR A 92 -9.58 -9.99 -4.91
N HIS A 93 -8.35 -9.47 -4.84
CA HIS A 93 -7.74 -9.08 -3.57
C HIS A 93 -7.27 -7.62 -3.62
N VAL A 94 -7.75 -6.82 -2.68
CA VAL A 94 -7.35 -5.42 -2.54
C VAL A 94 -6.79 -5.23 -1.15
N PHE A 95 -5.55 -4.77 -1.06
CA PHE A 95 -4.84 -4.58 0.19
C PHE A 95 -4.45 -3.12 0.42
N MET A 96 -4.54 -2.70 1.67
CA MET A 96 -4.32 -1.34 2.11
C MET A 96 -3.06 -1.30 2.96
N LEU A 97 -1.97 -0.77 2.42
CA LEU A 97 -0.67 -0.77 3.09
C LEU A 97 -0.45 0.54 3.83
N THR A 98 -0.19 0.49 5.14
CA THR A 98 0.05 1.69 5.94
C THR A 98 0.99 1.47 7.12
N THR A 99 1.64 2.55 7.56
CA THR A 99 2.33 2.61 8.86
C THR A 99 1.47 3.18 9.98
N GLU A 100 0.30 3.72 9.65
CA GLU A 100 -0.54 4.44 10.59
C GLU A 100 -1.39 3.48 11.42
N ALA A 101 -1.02 3.33 12.70
CA ALA A 101 -1.66 2.36 13.60
C ALA A 101 -3.15 2.66 13.86
N GLU A 102 -3.59 3.91 13.65
CA GLU A 102 -5.00 4.31 13.77
C GLU A 102 -5.92 3.51 12.86
N TRP A 103 -5.44 3.06 11.68
CA TRP A 103 -6.26 2.27 10.75
C TRP A 103 -6.60 0.89 11.26
N ARG A 104 -5.82 0.34 12.20
CA ARG A 104 -6.03 -1.01 12.74
C ARG A 104 -7.40 -1.17 13.42
N GLN A 105 -8.01 -0.07 13.86
CA GLN A 105 -9.35 -0.11 14.45
C GLN A 105 -10.45 -0.47 13.43
N PHE A 106 -10.16 -0.35 12.13
CA PHE A 106 -11.09 -0.69 11.05
C PHE A 106 -10.75 -1.98 10.34
N ASP A 107 -9.80 -2.78 10.83
CA ASP A 107 -9.37 -4.01 10.16
C ASP A 107 -10.56 -4.95 9.87
N GLY A 108 -11.51 -5.05 10.79
CA GLY A 108 -12.76 -5.80 10.58
C GLY A 108 -13.69 -5.20 9.53
N GLU A 109 -13.76 -3.87 9.41
CA GLU A 109 -14.57 -3.18 8.40
C GLU A 109 -13.90 -3.19 7.01
N LEU A 110 -12.58 -3.28 6.99
CA LEU A 110 -11.77 -3.47 5.79
C LEU A 110 -11.66 -4.95 5.42
N GLU A 111 -12.37 -5.85 6.12
CA GLU A 111 -12.45 -7.29 5.87
C GLU A 111 -11.06 -7.96 5.82
N GLY A 112 -10.13 -7.53 6.68
CA GLY A 112 -8.77 -8.07 6.73
C GLY A 112 -7.87 -7.62 5.57
N SER A 113 -8.31 -6.67 4.75
CA SER A 113 -7.50 -6.07 3.68
C SER A 113 -6.39 -5.14 4.21
N LEU A 114 -6.37 -4.82 5.51
CA LEU A 114 -5.41 -3.86 6.06
C LEU A 114 -4.07 -4.51 6.38
N LEU A 115 -3.01 -3.97 5.80
CA LEU A 115 -1.63 -4.33 6.06
C LEU A 115 -0.96 -3.21 6.81
N TRP A 116 -0.95 -3.34 8.12
CA TRP A 116 -0.21 -2.42 8.97
C TRP A 116 1.22 -2.90 9.18
N VAL A 117 2.19 -2.03 8.92
CA VAL A 117 3.62 -2.27 9.16
C VAL A 117 4.21 -1.23 10.12
N PRO A 118 5.15 -1.59 10.99
CA PRO A 118 5.80 -0.61 11.84
C PRO A 118 6.64 0.37 11.00
N SER A 119 6.61 1.67 11.35
CA SER A 119 7.47 2.65 10.67
C SER A 119 8.93 2.39 10.98
N LEU A 120 9.78 2.40 9.96
CA LEU A 120 11.24 2.35 10.11
C LEU A 120 11.85 3.74 9.88
N PRO A 121 13.00 4.08 10.50
CA PRO A 121 13.71 5.33 10.26
C PRO A 121 14.42 5.29 8.90
N PHE A 122 13.61 5.16 7.83
CA PHE A 122 14.06 4.85 6.48
C PHE A 122 15.05 5.89 5.94
N HIS A 123 14.83 7.17 6.23
CA HIS A 123 15.71 8.27 5.82
C HIS A 123 17.13 8.18 6.42
N ALA A 124 17.31 7.53 7.56
CA ALA A 124 18.59 7.45 8.27
C ALA A 124 19.43 6.22 7.88
N MET A 125 18.88 5.32 7.05
CA MET A 125 19.54 4.08 6.63
C MET A 125 20.46 4.30 5.41
N LYS A 126 21.51 3.49 5.30
CA LYS A 126 22.33 3.41 4.08
C LYS A 126 21.54 2.70 2.98
N ASP A 127 21.81 3.02 1.72
CA ASP A 127 21.02 2.51 0.60
C ASP A 127 21.14 0.99 0.40
N GLU A 128 22.28 0.40 0.77
CA GLU A 128 22.48 -1.05 0.77
C GLU A 128 21.55 -1.72 1.80
N ASP A 129 21.55 -1.23 3.04
CA ASP A 129 20.69 -1.74 4.13
C ASP A 129 19.19 -1.56 3.82
N LYS A 130 18.81 -0.47 3.13
CA LYS A 130 17.42 -0.21 2.75
C LYS A 130 16.86 -1.31 1.87
N ARG A 131 17.63 -1.80 0.88
CA ARG A 131 17.16 -2.82 -0.06
C ARG A 131 16.91 -4.15 0.64
N ASP A 132 17.86 -4.59 1.44
CA ASP A 132 17.76 -5.86 2.18
C ASP A 132 16.59 -5.84 3.16
N ILE A 133 16.42 -4.73 3.89
CA ILE A 133 15.29 -4.55 4.81
C ILE A 133 13.96 -4.53 4.05
N LEU A 134 13.85 -3.78 2.96
CA LEU A 134 12.62 -3.75 2.17
C LEU A 134 12.26 -5.12 1.63
N GLN A 135 13.25 -5.87 1.14
CA GLN A 135 13.03 -7.21 0.62
C GLN A 135 12.48 -8.14 1.71
N GLN A 136 13.12 -8.15 2.89
CA GLN A 136 12.66 -8.95 4.04
C GLN A 136 11.26 -8.55 4.52
N GLN A 137 10.98 -7.24 4.57
CA GLN A 137 9.67 -6.74 4.97
C GLN A 137 8.61 -7.11 3.94
N ALA A 138 8.90 -6.98 2.64
CA ALA A 138 7.99 -7.39 1.58
C ALA A 138 7.68 -8.89 1.67
N GLU A 139 8.67 -9.75 1.89
CA GLU A 139 8.46 -11.20 2.10
C GLU A 139 7.60 -11.48 3.35
N SER A 140 7.87 -10.78 4.45
CA SER A 140 7.10 -10.92 5.69
C SER A 140 5.64 -10.52 5.50
N VAL A 141 5.38 -9.36 4.89
CA VAL A 141 4.00 -8.93 4.63
C VAL A 141 3.37 -9.89 3.63
N SER A 142 4.11 -10.35 2.61
CA SER A 142 3.61 -11.26 1.57
C SER A 142 3.10 -12.61 2.09
N SER A 143 3.71 -13.13 3.16
CA SER A 143 3.21 -14.32 3.87
C SER A 143 1.78 -14.17 4.41
N ILE A 144 1.34 -12.93 4.66
CA ILE A 144 -0.01 -12.59 5.14
C ILE A 144 -1.03 -12.71 3.98
N PHE A 145 -0.61 -12.41 2.75
CA PHE A 145 -1.46 -12.47 1.55
C PHE A 145 -1.67 -13.90 1.09
N THR A 146 -0.62 -14.71 1.04
CA THR A 146 -0.71 -16.12 0.59
C THR A 146 -1.49 -16.99 1.56
N ALA A 147 -1.64 -16.60 2.83
CA ALA A 147 -2.56 -17.26 3.75
C ALA A 147 -4.04 -16.94 3.47
N SER A 148 -4.29 -15.87 2.71
CA SER A 148 -5.62 -15.40 2.28
C SER A 148 -5.97 -15.80 0.84
N TRP A 149 -5.06 -16.52 0.16
CA TRP A 149 -5.18 -17.06 -1.20
C TRP A 149 -5.38 -18.58 -1.19
#